data_AF-A0A2D0NE70-F1
#
_entry.id   AF-A0A2D0NE70-F1
#
_cell.length_a   1.000
_cell.length_b   1.000
_cell.length_c   1.000
_cell.angle_alpha   90.00
_cell.angle_beta   90.00
_cell.angle_gamma   90.00
#
_symmetry.space_group_name_H-M   'P 1'
#
loop_
_entity.id
_entity.type
_entity.pdbx_description
1 polymer ?
#
loop_
_entity_poly.entity_id
_entity_poly.type
_entity_poly.pdbx_seq_one_letter_code
_entity_poly.pdbx_strand_id
1 'polypeptide(L)'
;MLLHTKKQDKIPQELLMLRLCTLLILLLLAVIPDRAGAQDALVNSEVTTTNWEPESTPPKREFRGVWIATVFNTDYPKSPSPMRVAIKEQYKNLIAEFKRLGFNAVVVQVRPAGDAFYPSQLVPWSKFLTGKQGQPPIPSEFDPLEFMVEETHRMGMEFHAWMNPYRATVNLDTAGLHPTHVFNQHRDWLLTYGTRMYLNPGVPEVRKHIAEVVGEVVDNYDVDGIHFDDYFYPYKIKDVPFPDSATYYFYGQAFKNIDDWRRTNTDNLIMGISQRIRASKPHVKFGISPFGVWSNRSQNTMGSETSASVTSYDDLYADGIKWLKNGWIDYIAPQLYWNIGFAAADYAELVNWWSMRVKDQHLYIGQAAYKVGDNPEPKWQDPTEIPRQIAMNRNNIEVDGSIFYSAQSIKRNLLGLKDSLRTAFKAPALVPQIDYQTGRVPKIPRFKKVRSKDGDVKLKWRPHKDDTYIKPAYYIVYRFNGSRVGDYEDPRNILHVTSFLADAKKMVFMDRSAEAGKQYTYVVSAVNRQHQEGRPTESQPILKTERRVKKIKNRRVKKQKDKRSKKEKKEDEATPDFRF
;
A
#
# COMPACT_ATOMS: atom_id res chain seq x y z
N MET A 1 79.94 -46.42 20.16
CA MET A 1 80.73 -45.36 19.48
C MET A 1 79.82 -44.69 18.46
N LEU A 2 79.60 -43.37 18.60
CA LEU A 2 79.09 -42.36 17.63
C LEU A 2 77.77 -42.65 16.87
N LEU A 3 76.62 -42.02 17.18
CA LEU A 3 76.14 -40.63 16.93
C LEU A 3 75.52 -40.38 15.54
N HIS A 4 74.21 -40.05 15.57
CA HIS A 4 73.42 -39.12 14.70
C HIS A 4 73.22 -39.48 13.21
N THR A 5 72.02 -39.43 12.60
CA THR A 5 70.93 -38.43 12.62
C THR A 5 69.59 -39.03 12.15
N LYS A 6 68.46 -38.52 12.67
CA LYS A 6 67.08 -38.71 12.15
C LYS A 6 66.76 -37.62 11.11
N LYS A 7 66.19 -38.00 9.96
CA LYS A 7 65.44 -37.10 9.07
C LYS A 7 63.94 -37.38 9.21
N GLN A 8 63.17 -36.34 9.53
CA GLN A 8 61.70 -36.31 9.49
C GLN A 8 61.29 -35.68 8.15
N ASP A 9 60.53 -36.41 7.33
CA ASP A 9 59.90 -35.86 6.15
C ASP A 9 58.64 -35.06 6.54
N LYS A 10 58.67 -33.75 6.26
CA LYS A 10 57.51 -32.86 6.39
C LYS A 10 56.67 -32.93 5.12
N ILE A 11 55.38 -33.17 5.27
CA ILE A 11 54.38 -33.06 4.20
C ILE A 11 54.29 -31.56 3.79
N PRO A 12 54.27 -31.21 2.49
CA PRO A 12 54.18 -29.82 2.05
C PRO A 12 52.88 -29.15 2.48
N GLN A 13 52.96 -27.94 3.04
CA GLN A 13 51.82 -27.17 3.56
C GLN A 13 50.76 -26.84 2.49
N GLU A 14 51.11 -26.88 1.21
CA GLU A 14 50.18 -26.66 0.10
C GLU A 14 49.17 -27.80 -0.08
N LEU A 15 49.54 -29.04 0.26
CA LEU A 15 48.61 -30.19 0.22
C LEU A 15 47.60 -30.18 1.38
N LEU A 16 47.95 -29.53 2.50
CA LEU A 16 47.08 -29.40 3.67
C LEU A 16 46.01 -28.31 3.43
N MET A 17 46.38 -27.21 2.79
CA MET A 17 45.45 -26.14 2.39
C MET A 17 44.43 -26.62 1.35
N LEU A 18 44.84 -27.42 0.36
CA LEU A 18 43.92 -27.94 -0.66
C LEU A 18 42.90 -28.93 -0.08
N ARG A 19 43.29 -29.74 0.91
CA ARG A 19 42.40 -30.66 1.64
C ARG A 19 41.47 -29.96 2.62
N LEU A 20 41.89 -28.86 3.25
CA LEU A 20 41.04 -28.03 4.11
C LEU A 20 39.99 -27.24 3.30
N CYS A 21 40.33 -26.75 2.11
CA CYS A 21 39.37 -26.09 1.22
C CYS A 21 38.33 -27.06 0.63
N THR A 22 38.72 -28.29 0.28
CA THR A 22 37.75 -29.30 -0.21
C THR A 22 36.83 -29.81 0.90
N LEU A 23 37.32 -29.96 2.14
CA LEU A 23 36.45 -30.31 3.28
C LEU A 23 35.49 -29.17 3.66
N LEU A 24 35.90 -27.90 3.57
CA LEU A 24 34.99 -26.78 3.84
C LEU A 24 33.88 -26.64 2.79
N ILE A 25 34.18 -26.90 1.50
CA ILE A 25 33.19 -26.88 0.42
C ILE A 25 32.20 -28.05 0.56
N LEU A 26 32.66 -29.23 0.98
CA LEU A 26 31.79 -30.39 1.24
C LEU A 26 30.93 -30.23 2.51
N LEU A 27 31.41 -29.51 3.54
CA LEU A 27 30.61 -29.17 4.73
C LEU A 27 29.62 -28.03 4.49
N LEU A 28 29.91 -27.10 3.57
CA LEU A 28 28.98 -26.04 3.15
C LEU A 28 27.86 -26.57 2.25
N LEU A 29 28.09 -27.67 1.51
CA LEU A 29 27.06 -28.35 0.71
C LEU A 29 26.14 -29.26 1.55
N ALA A 30 26.53 -29.63 2.77
CA ALA A 30 25.76 -30.54 3.64
C ALA A 30 24.78 -29.82 4.61
N VAL A 31 24.71 -28.47 4.61
CA VAL A 31 23.81 -27.68 5.47
C VAL A 31 22.93 -26.71 4.67
N ILE A 32 22.73 -27.00 3.38
CA ILE A 32 21.69 -26.33 2.59
C ILE A 32 20.45 -27.22 2.71
N PRO A 33 19.35 -26.77 3.35
CA PRO A 33 18.11 -27.52 3.28
C PRO A 33 17.72 -27.63 1.81
N ASP A 34 17.51 -28.87 1.37
CA ASP A 34 17.25 -29.25 0.00
C ASP A 34 15.95 -28.58 -0.49
N ARG A 35 16.08 -27.37 -1.06
CA ARG A 35 14.96 -26.59 -1.61
C ARG A 35 14.43 -27.18 -2.93
N ALA A 36 15.14 -28.14 -3.53
CA ALA A 36 14.72 -28.78 -4.78
C ALA A 36 13.53 -29.73 -4.56
N GLY A 37 13.51 -30.49 -3.45
CA GLY A 37 12.42 -31.41 -3.13
C GLY A 37 11.11 -30.75 -2.69
N ALA A 38 11.14 -29.48 -2.28
CA ALA A 38 9.96 -28.71 -1.93
C ALA A 38 9.30 -28.04 -3.16
N GLN A 39 10.05 -27.81 -4.24
CA GLN A 39 9.52 -27.23 -5.47
C GLN A 39 8.69 -28.25 -6.28
N ASP A 40 9.14 -29.51 -6.38
CA ASP A 40 8.38 -30.53 -7.14
C ASP A 40 7.09 -30.99 -6.43
N ALA A 41 7.02 -30.86 -5.10
CA ALA A 41 5.81 -31.20 -4.33
C ALA A 41 4.73 -30.09 -4.36
N LEU A 42 5.10 -28.85 -4.71
CA LEU A 42 4.19 -27.70 -4.76
C LEU A 42 3.59 -27.44 -6.15
N VAL A 43 4.05 -28.13 -7.19
CA VAL A 43 3.57 -27.96 -8.58
C VAL A 43 2.32 -28.81 -8.87
N ASN A 44 1.99 -29.81 -8.05
CA ASN A 44 0.90 -30.77 -8.32
C ASN A 44 -0.32 -30.66 -7.39
N SER A 45 -0.50 -29.58 -6.62
CA SER A 45 -1.82 -29.31 -6.05
C SER A 45 -2.69 -28.69 -7.13
N GLU A 46 -3.42 -29.51 -7.87
CA GLU A 46 -4.61 -29.03 -8.58
C GLU A 46 -5.45 -28.25 -7.58
N VAL A 47 -5.56 -26.93 -7.78
CA VAL A 47 -6.42 -26.08 -6.97
C VAL A 47 -7.86 -26.48 -7.29
N THR A 48 -8.38 -27.46 -6.57
CA THR A 48 -9.77 -27.91 -6.72
C THR A 48 -10.69 -26.75 -6.37
N THR A 49 -11.45 -26.30 -7.37
CA THR A 49 -12.22 -25.04 -7.39
C THR A 49 -13.52 -25.05 -6.60
N THR A 50 -13.80 -26.10 -5.81
CA THR A 50 -15.18 -26.38 -5.37
C THR A 50 -15.51 -26.11 -3.90
N ASN A 51 -14.55 -25.97 -2.98
CA ASN A 51 -14.89 -25.77 -1.56
C ASN A 51 -14.19 -24.53 -0.98
N TRP A 52 -14.85 -23.37 -1.09
CA TRP A 52 -14.52 -22.23 -0.23
C TRP A 52 -14.99 -22.56 1.19
N GLU A 53 -14.07 -22.84 2.10
CA GLU A 53 -14.36 -22.84 3.53
C GLU A 53 -13.92 -21.49 4.13
N PRO A 54 -14.83 -20.72 4.76
CA PRO A 54 -14.54 -19.42 5.39
C PRO A 54 -13.57 -19.46 6.58
N GLU A 55 -12.96 -20.61 6.86
CA GLU A 55 -12.30 -20.94 8.12
C GLU A 55 -10.78 -20.74 8.13
N SER A 56 -10.14 -20.40 7.01
CA SER A 56 -8.73 -19.99 7.05
C SER A 56 -8.60 -18.68 7.84
N THR A 57 -7.80 -18.69 8.91
CA THR A 57 -7.44 -17.45 9.62
C THR A 57 -6.73 -16.54 8.60
N PRO A 58 -7.17 -15.27 8.42
CA PRO A 58 -6.48 -14.36 7.49
C PRO A 58 -4.99 -14.27 7.83
N PRO A 59 -4.09 -14.05 6.86
CA PRO A 59 -2.66 -13.93 7.14
C PRO A 59 -2.34 -12.66 7.95
N LYS A 60 -1.26 -12.70 8.75
CA LYS A 60 -0.75 -11.53 9.49
C LYS A 60 -0.41 -10.37 8.55
N ARG A 61 0.12 -10.69 7.37
CA ARG A 61 0.59 -9.73 6.37
C ARG A 61 -0.15 -9.97 5.07
N GLU A 62 -0.75 -8.91 4.54
CA GLU A 62 -1.51 -8.93 3.30
C GLU A 62 -1.72 -7.49 2.84
N PHE A 63 -1.35 -7.19 1.60
CA PHE A 63 -1.68 -5.89 1.01
C PHE A 63 -3.16 -5.86 0.66
N ARG A 64 -3.90 -4.94 1.27
CA ARG A 64 -5.34 -4.75 1.06
C ARG A 64 -5.55 -3.34 0.55
N GLY A 65 -5.34 -3.18 -0.75
CA GLY A 65 -5.39 -1.90 -1.45
C GLY A 65 -6.72 -1.66 -2.16
N VAL A 66 -7.06 -0.39 -2.37
CA VAL A 66 -8.20 0.02 -3.21
C VAL A 66 -7.78 1.18 -4.10
N TRP A 67 -8.13 1.09 -5.39
CA TRP A 67 -7.95 2.22 -6.31
C TRP A 67 -9.04 3.27 -6.09
N ILE A 68 -8.61 4.53 -6.02
CA ILE A 68 -9.47 5.71 -5.95
C ILE A 68 -9.16 6.56 -7.18
N ALA A 69 -9.95 6.34 -8.24
CA ALA A 69 -9.86 7.06 -9.51
C ALA A 69 -10.50 8.44 -9.41
N THR A 70 -9.77 9.44 -9.90
CA THR A 70 -10.20 10.84 -9.91
C THR A 70 -10.61 11.32 -11.29
N VAL A 71 -10.13 10.67 -12.36
CA VAL A 71 -10.60 10.89 -13.73
C VAL A 71 -12.11 10.68 -13.80
N PHE A 72 -12.80 11.65 -14.43
CA PHE A 72 -14.26 11.71 -14.50
C PHE A 72 -14.98 11.66 -13.15
N ASN A 73 -14.29 11.97 -12.05
CA ASN A 73 -14.84 11.91 -10.70
C ASN A 73 -15.40 10.51 -10.35
N THR A 74 -14.78 9.45 -10.89
CA THR A 74 -15.25 8.06 -10.75
C THR A 74 -15.44 7.64 -9.30
N ASP A 75 -14.42 7.87 -8.47
CA ASP A 75 -14.46 7.55 -7.03
C ASP A 75 -14.39 8.81 -6.15
N TYR A 76 -13.54 9.78 -6.52
CA TYR A 76 -13.27 10.96 -5.71
C TYR A 76 -12.79 12.17 -6.53
N PRO A 77 -13.16 13.41 -6.13
CA PRO A 77 -14.32 13.72 -5.31
C PRO A 77 -15.61 13.36 -6.07
N LYS A 78 -16.73 13.17 -5.38
CA LYS A 78 -18.02 12.81 -6.00
C LYS A 78 -18.46 13.84 -7.05
N SER A 79 -18.15 15.09 -6.80
CA SER A 79 -18.29 16.19 -7.75
C SER A 79 -17.17 17.19 -7.51
N PRO A 80 -16.67 17.87 -8.55
CA PRO A 80 -15.65 18.88 -8.37
C PRO A 80 -16.11 19.98 -7.40
N SER A 81 -15.21 20.43 -6.53
CA SER A 81 -15.48 21.51 -5.59
C SER A 81 -14.19 22.23 -5.25
N PRO A 82 -14.14 23.57 -5.34
CA PRO A 82 -12.99 24.32 -4.84
C PRO A 82 -12.98 24.38 -3.31
N MET A 83 -14.05 24.00 -2.61
CA MET A 83 -14.15 24.21 -1.16
C MET A 83 -13.34 23.18 -0.38
N ARG A 84 -12.30 23.63 0.34
CA ARG A 84 -11.49 22.78 1.23
C ARG A 84 -12.32 21.88 2.13
N VAL A 85 -13.40 22.40 2.73
CA VAL A 85 -14.25 21.62 3.64
C VAL A 85 -14.86 20.41 2.93
N ALA A 86 -15.41 20.61 1.73
CA ALA A 86 -16.02 19.54 0.93
C ALA A 86 -14.99 18.49 0.51
N ILE A 87 -13.80 18.91 0.07
CA ILE A 87 -12.69 18.02 -0.29
C ILE A 87 -12.31 17.15 0.92
N LYS A 88 -12.10 17.78 2.08
CA LYS A 88 -11.67 17.10 3.31
C LYS A 88 -12.70 16.11 3.84
N GLU A 89 -13.97 16.50 3.91
CA GLU A 89 -15.03 15.64 4.45
C GLU A 89 -15.29 14.41 3.58
N GLN A 90 -15.33 14.60 2.25
CA GLN A 90 -15.51 13.48 1.32
C GLN A 90 -14.37 12.46 1.45
N TYR A 91 -13.11 12.92 1.53
CA TYR A 91 -11.96 12.02 1.66
C TYR A 91 -11.95 11.30 3.01
N LYS A 92 -12.20 12.02 4.10
CA LYS A 92 -12.29 11.43 5.46
C LYS A 92 -13.31 10.31 5.52
N ASN A 93 -14.50 10.53 4.95
CA ASN A 93 -15.57 9.54 4.94
C ASN A 93 -15.16 8.30 4.12
N LEU A 94 -14.50 8.52 2.98
CA LEU A 94 -14.01 7.46 2.11
C LEU A 94 -12.96 6.58 2.81
N ILE A 95 -11.90 7.18 3.36
CA ILE A 95 -10.84 6.43 4.03
C ILE A 95 -11.34 5.75 5.30
N ALA A 96 -12.20 6.41 6.08
CA ALA A 96 -12.81 5.80 7.26
C ALA A 96 -13.67 4.58 6.91
N GLU A 97 -14.34 4.58 5.75
CA GLU A 97 -15.09 3.43 5.25
C GLU A 97 -14.16 2.26 4.92
N PHE A 98 -13.12 2.48 4.10
CA PHE A 98 -12.18 1.41 3.73
C PHE A 98 -11.39 0.88 4.93
N LYS A 99 -11.01 1.73 5.89
CA LYS A 99 -10.38 1.27 7.13
C LYS A 99 -11.28 0.32 7.90
N ARG A 100 -12.59 0.60 7.99
CA ARG A 100 -13.58 -0.27 8.67
C ARG A 100 -13.80 -1.59 7.92
N LEU A 101 -13.58 -1.62 6.61
CA LEU A 101 -13.65 -2.83 5.80
C LEU A 101 -12.38 -3.69 5.88
N GLY A 102 -11.35 -3.22 6.60
CA GLY A 102 -10.11 -3.99 6.81
C GLY A 102 -9.00 -3.70 5.80
N PHE A 103 -9.15 -2.67 4.95
CA PHE A 103 -8.11 -2.21 4.03
C PHE A 103 -6.97 -1.53 4.80
N ASN A 104 -5.75 -1.67 4.29
CA ASN A 104 -4.54 -1.08 4.87
C ASN A 104 -3.77 -0.18 3.91
N ALA A 105 -4.22 -0.02 2.67
CA ALA A 105 -3.65 0.91 1.70
C ALA A 105 -4.72 1.52 0.78
N VAL A 106 -4.45 2.73 0.29
CA VAL A 106 -5.21 3.36 -0.81
C VAL A 106 -4.27 3.78 -1.93
N VAL A 107 -4.73 3.61 -3.17
CA VAL A 107 -4.00 3.96 -4.38
C VAL A 107 -4.78 5.06 -5.08
N VAL A 108 -4.37 6.31 -4.87
CA VAL A 108 -5.19 7.50 -5.20
C VAL A 108 -4.65 8.20 -6.44
N GLN A 109 -5.50 8.41 -7.44
CA GLN A 109 -5.09 9.06 -8.68
C GLN A 109 -4.84 10.56 -8.48
N VAL A 110 -3.57 10.95 -8.37
CA VAL A 110 -3.17 12.35 -8.18
C VAL A 110 -2.85 13.07 -9.50
N ARG A 111 -2.59 12.30 -10.58
CA ARG A 111 -2.34 12.82 -11.93
C ARG A 111 -3.17 12.05 -12.97
N PRO A 112 -4.44 12.44 -13.22
CA PRO A 112 -5.32 11.72 -14.14
C PRO A 112 -5.07 12.02 -15.63
N ALA A 113 -4.77 13.27 -16.03
CA ALA A 113 -4.60 13.64 -17.44
C ALA A 113 -3.84 14.96 -17.62
N GLY A 114 -2.50 14.92 -17.53
CA GLY A 114 -1.66 16.10 -17.78
C GLY A 114 -1.78 17.20 -16.72
N ASP A 115 -2.31 16.85 -15.55
CA ASP A 115 -2.73 17.76 -14.48
C ASP A 115 -2.49 17.14 -13.09
N ALA A 116 -2.66 17.94 -12.03
CA ALA A 116 -2.35 17.53 -10.65
C ALA A 116 -3.47 17.82 -9.65
N PHE A 117 -3.60 16.93 -8.66
CA PHE A 117 -4.37 17.11 -7.42
C PHE A 117 -3.52 17.73 -6.29
N TYR A 118 -2.52 18.52 -6.65
CA TYR A 118 -1.56 19.15 -5.74
C TYR A 118 -0.96 20.40 -6.40
N PRO A 119 -0.42 21.37 -5.62
CA PRO A 119 0.28 22.51 -6.17
C PRO A 119 1.57 22.02 -6.87
N SER A 120 1.63 22.20 -8.19
CA SER A 120 2.75 21.79 -9.01
C SER A 120 3.34 22.97 -9.77
N GLN A 121 4.66 22.97 -9.94
CA GLN A 121 5.37 23.89 -10.84
C GLN A 121 5.47 23.35 -12.27
N LEU A 122 5.10 22.08 -12.49
CA LEU A 122 5.31 21.36 -13.74
C LEU A 122 4.02 21.11 -14.52
N VAL A 123 2.87 20.98 -13.82
CA VAL A 123 1.57 20.70 -14.43
C VAL A 123 0.46 21.55 -13.79
N PRO A 124 -0.61 21.90 -14.52
CA PRO A 124 -1.72 22.67 -13.95
C PRO A 124 -2.58 21.85 -12.98
N TRP A 125 -3.32 22.55 -12.12
CA TRP A 125 -4.37 21.94 -11.29
C TRP A 125 -5.40 21.19 -12.12
N SER A 126 -5.86 20.05 -11.62
CA SER A 126 -6.84 19.21 -12.31
C SER A 126 -8.24 19.81 -12.30
N LYS A 127 -8.91 19.76 -13.45
CA LYS A 127 -10.33 20.10 -13.57
C LYS A 127 -11.23 19.16 -12.77
N PHE A 128 -10.81 17.93 -12.50
CA PHE A 128 -11.61 16.96 -11.73
C PHE A 128 -11.64 17.29 -10.24
N LEU A 129 -10.73 18.13 -9.75
CA LEU A 129 -10.72 18.60 -8.37
C LEU A 129 -11.71 19.75 -8.15
N THR A 130 -11.59 20.83 -8.94
CA THR A 130 -12.30 22.11 -8.69
C THR A 130 -13.35 22.46 -9.75
N GLY A 131 -13.37 21.76 -10.88
CA GLY A 131 -14.28 21.99 -12.01
C GLY A 131 -13.62 22.75 -13.16
N LYS A 132 -12.45 23.37 -12.93
CA LYS A 132 -11.70 24.15 -13.93
C LYS A 132 -10.21 23.87 -13.84
N GLN A 133 -9.58 23.55 -14.97
CA GLN A 133 -8.13 23.29 -14.99
C GLN A 133 -7.35 24.56 -14.63
N GLY A 134 -6.28 24.40 -13.85
CA GLY A 134 -5.45 25.51 -13.35
C GLY A 134 -6.04 26.25 -12.14
N GLN A 135 -7.27 25.94 -11.71
CA GLN A 135 -7.88 26.57 -10.54
C GLN A 135 -7.56 25.78 -9.25
N PRO A 136 -6.87 26.38 -8.26
CA PRO A 136 -6.62 25.73 -6.96
C PRO A 136 -7.90 25.65 -6.11
N PRO A 137 -7.90 24.80 -5.07
CA PRO A 137 -8.88 24.89 -3.99
C PRO A 137 -8.85 26.24 -3.26
N ILE A 138 -9.86 26.47 -2.44
CA ILE A 138 -10.04 27.67 -1.61
C ILE A 138 -10.01 27.26 -0.13
N PRO A 139 -9.17 27.91 0.70
CA PRO A 139 -8.20 28.95 0.32
C PRO A 139 -7.02 28.34 -0.46
N SER A 140 -6.30 29.16 -1.25
CA SER A 140 -5.27 28.71 -2.21
C SER A 140 -4.09 27.98 -1.59
N GLU A 141 -3.86 28.19 -0.30
CA GLU A 141 -2.79 27.55 0.48
C GLU A 141 -3.17 26.11 0.88
N PHE A 142 -4.40 25.68 0.64
CA PHE A 142 -4.81 24.32 0.92
C PHE A 142 -4.25 23.36 -0.13
N ASP A 143 -3.25 22.58 0.29
CA ASP A 143 -2.74 21.43 -0.45
C ASP A 143 -3.63 20.19 -0.21
N PRO A 144 -4.34 19.68 -1.23
CA PRO A 144 -5.17 18.49 -1.05
C PRO A 144 -4.35 17.21 -0.93
N LEU A 145 -3.18 17.09 -1.57
CA LEU A 145 -2.37 15.88 -1.51
C LEU A 145 -1.71 15.72 -0.16
N GLU A 146 -1.14 16.79 0.40
CA GLU A 146 -0.60 16.77 1.77
C GLU A 146 -1.67 16.29 2.75
N PHE A 147 -2.87 16.89 2.70
CA PHE A 147 -3.98 16.47 3.54
C PHE A 147 -4.41 15.01 3.31
N MET A 148 -4.47 14.54 2.06
CA MET A 148 -4.86 13.17 1.75
C MET A 148 -3.85 12.16 2.31
N VAL A 149 -2.55 12.44 2.18
CA VAL A 149 -1.48 11.63 2.77
C VAL A 149 -1.62 11.59 4.29
N GLU A 150 -1.67 12.75 4.95
CA GLU A 150 -1.78 12.86 6.40
C GLU A 150 -3.01 12.14 6.96
N GLU A 151 -4.18 12.31 6.32
CA GLU A 151 -5.41 11.69 6.79
C GLU A 151 -5.39 10.17 6.61
N THR A 152 -4.75 9.67 5.56
CA THR A 152 -4.55 8.23 5.32
C THR A 152 -3.62 7.62 6.37
N HIS A 153 -2.49 8.28 6.62
CA HIS A 153 -1.54 7.91 7.67
C HIS A 153 -2.15 7.95 9.06
N ARG A 154 -3.01 8.93 9.33
CA ARG A 154 -3.78 9.03 10.58
C ARG A 154 -4.66 7.81 10.82
N MET A 155 -5.17 7.19 9.76
CA MET A 155 -5.94 5.93 9.82
C MET A 155 -5.06 4.68 9.88
N GLY A 156 -3.73 4.82 9.89
CA GLY A 156 -2.80 3.70 9.88
C GLY A 156 -2.93 2.90 8.59
N MET A 157 -2.98 3.59 7.46
CA MET A 157 -3.00 3.03 6.10
C MET A 157 -1.89 3.65 5.28
N GLU A 158 -1.41 2.94 4.26
CA GLU A 158 -0.50 3.50 3.27
C GLU A 158 -1.22 4.35 2.22
N PHE A 159 -0.52 5.39 1.75
CA PHE A 159 -0.94 6.21 0.62
C PHE A 159 0.01 5.99 -0.57
N HIS A 160 -0.53 5.46 -1.66
CA HIS A 160 0.20 5.31 -2.94
C HIS A 160 -0.34 6.34 -3.93
N ALA A 161 0.52 7.25 -4.40
CA ALA A 161 0.19 8.26 -5.38
C ALA A 161 0.13 7.63 -6.79
N TRP A 162 -1.07 7.48 -7.32
CA TRP A 162 -1.30 6.96 -8.66
C TRP A 162 -1.26 8.05 -9.73
N MET A 163 -0.45 7.82 -10.75
CA MET A 163 -0.23 8.75 -11.85
C MET A 163 -0.34 8.02 -13.18
N ASN A 164 -1.08 8.61 -14.12
CA ASN A 164 -1.02 8.18 -15.51
C ASN A 164 0.19 8.86 -16.17
N PRO A 165 1.13 8.16 -16.81
CA PRO A 165 2.33 8.80 -17.35
C PRO A 165 2.02 9.64 -18.60
N TYR A 166 1.40 9.04 -19.62
CA TYR A 166 1.40 9.62 -20.97
C TYR A 166 0.09 10.31 -21.35
N ARG A 167 -1.03 10.07 -20.68
CA ARG A 167 -2.27 10.78 -20.98
C ARG A 167 -2.09 12.27 -20.73
N ALA A 168 -2.27 13.06 -21.80
CA ALA A 168 -2.27 14.52 -21.74
C ALA A 168 -3.69 15.07 -21.73
N THR A 169 -4.61 14.47 -22.49
CA THR A 169 -6.03 14.88 -22.50
C THR A 169 -6.96 13.67 -22.46
N VAL A 170 -8.21 13.91 -22.04
CA VAL A 170 -9.28 12.89 -22.05
C VAL A 170 -10.17 12.96 -23.30
N ASN A 171 -10.05 14.03 -24.08
CA ASN A 171 -10.74 14.29 -25.33
C ASN A 171 -9.88 15.23 -26.23
N LEU A 172 -10.36 15.58 -27.43
CA LEU A 172 -9.69 16.52 -28.34
C LEU A 172 -10.06 18.00 -28.11
N ASP A 173 -10.92 18.30 -27.14
CA ASP A 173 -11.27 19.69 -26.82
C ASP A 173 -10.16 20.34 -25.99
N THR A 174 -9.44 21.26 -26.62
CA THR A 174 -8.29 21.95 -26.03
C THR A 174 -8.59 23.38 -25.61
N ALA A 175 -9.80 23.89 -25.82
CA ALA A 175 -10.13 25.31 -25.59
C ALA A 175 -10.01 25.69 -24.10
N GLY A 176 -10.26 24.73 -23.20
CA GLY A 176 -10.17 24.92 -21.75
C GLY A 176 -8.82 24.56 -21.11
N LEU A 177 -7.78 24.25 -21.90
CA LEU A 177 -6.48 23.86 -21.35
C LEU A 177 -5.71 25.09 -20.83
N HIS A 178 -5.18 24.99 -19.61
CA HIS A 178 -4.44 26.07 -18.97
C HIS A 178 -3.16 26.46 -19.74
N PRO A 179 -2.70 27.72 -19.75
CA PRO A 179 -1.47 28.11 -20.47
C PRO A 179 -0.20 27.33 -20.08
N THR A 180 -0.13 26.80 -18.86
CA THR A 180 0.98 25.95 -18.39
C THR A 180 0.80 24.46 -18.69
N HIS A 181 -0.30 24.07 -19.33
CA HIS A 181 -0.49 22.70 -19.76
C HIS A 181 0.52 22.35 -20.87
N VAL A 182 1.00 21.10 -20.90
CA VAL A 182 2.00 20.65 -21.89
C VAL A 182 1.57 20.86 -23.34
N PHE A 183 0.27 20.83 -23.63
CA PHE A 183 -0.28 21.19 -24.94
C PHE A 183 0.02 22.62 -25.37
N ASN A 184 0.07 23.57 -24.43
CA ASN A 184 0.34 24.97 -24.74
C ASN A 184 1.84 25.29 -24.71
N GLN A 185 2.64 24.51 -23.97
CA GLN A 185 4.09 24.74 -23.82
C GLN A 185 4.95 23.92 -24.80
N HIS A 186 4.54 22.69 -25.11
CA HIS A 186 5.32 21.71 -25.88
C HIS A 186 4.43 20.90 -26.82
N ARG A 187 3.90 21.54 -27.87
CA ARG A 187 3.03 20.86 -28.86
C ARG A 187 3.73 19.72 -29.60
N ASP A 188 5.04 19.86 -29.79
CA ASP A 188 5.94 18.88 -30.40
C ASP A 188 6.05 17.58 -29.58
N TRP A 189 5.67 17.58 -28.30
CA TRP A 189 5.67 16.40 -27.45
C TRP A 189 4.41 15.55 -27.59
N LEU A 190 3.39 16.03 -28.29
CA LEU A 190 2.06 15.42 -28.27
C LEU A 190 1.74 14.66 -29.56
N LEU A 191 1.09 13.52 -29.37
CA LEU A 191 0.51 12.71 -30.43
C LEU A 191 -1.00 12.61 -30.23
N THR A 192 -1.75 12.86 -31.29
CA THR A 192 -3.20 12.62 -31.33
C THR A 192 -3.46 11.18 -31.75
N TYR A 193 -4.16 10.40 -30.92
CA TYR A 193 -4.53 9.03 -31.25
C TYR A 193 -5.97 8.75 -30.83
N GLY A 194 -6.82 8.43 -31.82
CA GLY A 194 -8.26 8.37 -31.63
C GLY A 194 -8.82 9.71 -31.17
N THR A 195 -9.50 9.70 -30.02
CA THR A 195 -10.19 10.88 -29.48
C THR A 195 -9.38 11.62 -28.41
N ARG A 196 -8.09 11.32 -28.25
CA ARG A 196 -7.26 11.86 -27.16
C ARG A 196 -5.87 12.26 -27.63
N MET A 197 -5.19 13.04 -26.79
CA MET A 197 -3.78 13.38 -26.96
C MET A 197 -2.92 12.71 -25.88
N TYR A 198 -1.76 12.23 -26.30
CA TYR A 198 -0.78 11.53 -25.48
C TYR A 198 0.58 12.22 -25.60
N LEU A 199 1.31 12.29 -24.48
CA LEU A 199 2.74 12.55 -24.49
C LEU A 199 3.46 11.43 -25.23
N ASN A 200 4.35 11.81 -26.13
CA ASN A 200 5.10 10.88 -26.97
C ASN A 200 6.24 10.22 -26.19
N PRO A 201 6.18 8.91 -25.88
CA PRO A 201 7.21 8.25 -25.09
C PRO A 201 8.58 8.23 -25.79
N GLY A 202 8.60 8.36 -27.12
CA GLY A 202 9.81 8.39 -27.93
C GLY A 202 10.70 9.62 -27.73
N VAL A 203 10.13 10.72 -27.23
CA VAL A 203 10.85 11.98 -26.98
C VAL A 203 11.57 11.91 -25.62
N PRO A 204 12.91 12.05 -25.56
CA PRO A 204 13.66 12.01 -24.29
C PRO A 204 13.19 13.02 -23.25
N GLU A 205 12.86 14.24 -23.68
CA GLU A 205 12.40 15.34 -22.83
C GLU A 205 11.05 15.03 -22.17
N VAL A 206 10.16 14.31 -22.86
CA VAL A 206 8.90 13.80 -22.28
C VAL A 206 9.19 12.85 -21.12
N ARG A 207 10.11 11.90 -21.30
CA ARG A 207 10.46 10.95 -20.24
C ARG A 207 11.08 11.65 -19.04
N LYS A 208 11.96 12.63 -19.29
CA LYS A 208 12.53 13.48 -18.24
C LYS A 208 11.45 14.27 -17.51
N HIS A 209 10.53 14.92 -18.23
CA HIS A 209 9.43 15.68 -17.63
C HIS A 209 8.59 14.80 -16.70
N ILE A 210 8.17 13.61 -17.15
CA ILE A 210 7.38 12.69 -16.32
C ILE A 210 8.16 12.27 -15.06
N ALA A 211 9.46 11.97 -15.19
CA ALA A 211 10.30 11.64 -14.05
C ALA A 211 10.42 12.80 -13.04
N GLU A 212 10.48 14.05 -13.50
CA GLU A 212 10.47 15.23 -12.61
C GLU A 212 9.11 15.46 -11.95
N VAL A 213 7.99 15.18 -12.63
CA VAL A 213 6.66 15.25 -12.00
C VAL A 213 6.53 14.21 -10.89
N VAL A 214 7.02 12.99 -11.09
CA VAL A 214 7.12 11.99 -10.01
C VAL A 214 8.05 12.48 -8.90
N GLY A 215 9.18 13.07 -9.29
CA GLY A 215 10.16 13.65 -8.39
C GLY A 215 9.59 14.73 -7.46
N GLU A 216 8.77 15.64 -8.00
CA GLU A 216 8.08 16.68 -7.24
C GLU A 216 7.15 16.08 -6.19
N VAL A 217 6.44 14.99 -6.52
CA VAL A 217 5.60 14.29 -5.55
C VAL A 217 6.44 13.63 -4.46
N VAL A 218 7.49 12.91 -4.85
CA VAL A 218 8.33 12.19 -3.89
C VAL A 218 9.07 13.15 -2.97
N ASP A 219 9.55 14.29 -3.45
CA ASP A 219 10.30 15.22 -2.62
C ASP A 219 9.39 15.91 -1.60
N ASN A 220 8.21 16.37 -2.03
CA ASN A 220 7.36 17.26 -1.25
C ASN A 220 6.37 16.52 -0.33
N TYR A 221 6.03 15.27 -0.62
CA TYR A 221 4.99 14.55 0.13
C TYR A 221 5.53 13.27 0.79
N ASP A 222 4.97 12.90 1.94
CA ASP A 222 5.28 11.67 2.68
C ASP A 222 4.49 10.47 2.13
N VAL A 223 4.52 10.27 0.80
CA VAL A 223 3.85 9.12 0.16
C VAL A 223 4.56 7.81 0.53
N ASP A 224 3.83 6.70 0.61
CA ASP A 224 4.43 5.38 0.84
C ASP A 224 4.79 4.68 -0.48
N GLY A 225 4.15 5.10 -1.58
CA GLY A 225 4.46 4.58 -2.91
C GLY A 225 4.04 5.51 -4.05
N ILE A 226 4.67 5.31 -5.20
CA ILE A 226 4.27 5.79 -6.52
C ILE A 226 3.68 4.60 -7.28
N HIS A 227 2.55 4.82 -7.94
CA HIS A 227 1.83 3.79 -8.67
C HIS A 227 1.52 4.23 -10.10
N PHE A 228 1.93 3.44 -11.10
CA PHE A 228 1.42 3.60 -12.47
C PHE A 228 0.42 2.49 -12.78
N ASP A 229 -0.61 2.81 -13.56
CA ASP A 229 -1.60 1.85 -14.08
C ASP A 229 -1.13 1.24 -15.41
N ASP A 230 -2.07 0.77 -16.24
CA ASP A 230 -1.83 0.03 -17.47
C ASP A 230 -1.60 0.92 -18.70
N TYR A 231 -1.76 2.23 -18.58
CA TYR A 231 -1.70 3.14 -19.73
C TYR A 231 -0.26 3.57 -20.02
N PHE A 232 0.44 2.71 -20.76
CA PHE A 232 1.69 3.06 -21.45
C PHE A 232 1.38 3.62 -22.84
N TYR A 233 1.75 2.92 -23.92
CA TYR A 233 1.17 3.24 -25.22
C TYR A 233 -0.33 2.92 -25.21
N PRO A 234 -1.15 3.70 -25.93
CA PRO A 234 -2.59 3.49 -25.92
C PRO A 234 -2.98 2.16 -26.59
N TYR A 235 -4.09 1.58 -26.13
CA TYR A 235 -4.74 0.45 -26.77
C TYR A 235 -4.91 0.69 -28.28
N LYS A 236 -4.49 -0.30 -29.08
CA LYS A 236 -4.54 -0.21 -30.54
C LYS A 236 -5.97 0.02 -31.04
N ILE A 237 -6.12 1.02 -31.88
CA ILE A 237 -7.31 1.24 -32.69
C ILE A 237 -7.11 0.45 -33.98
N LYS A 238 -8.09 -0.39 -34.32
CA LYS A 238 -8.05 -1.22 -35.53
C LYS A 238 -7.73 -0.35 -36.76
N ASP A 239 -6.76 -0.81 -37.54
CA ASP A 239 -6.30 -0.18 -38.79
C ASP A 239 -5.74 1.25 -38.65
N VAL A 240 -5.46 1.72 -37.43
CA VAL A 240 -4.86 3.05 -37.18
C VAL A 240 -3.49 2.88 -36.52
N PRO A 241 -2.39 3.13 -37.25
CA PRO A 241 -1.05 3.06 -36.67
C PRO A 241 -0.86 4.17 -35.62
N PHE A 242 -0.10 3.87 -34.57
CA PHE A 242 0.30 4.90 -33.62
C PHE A 242 1.24 5.90 -34.31
N PRO A 243 1.00 7.22 -34.22
CA PRO A 243 1.60 8.21 -35.14
C PRO A 243 2.99 8.71 -34.68
N ASP A 244 3.89 7.79 -34.34
CA ASP A 244 5.24 8.10 -33.86
C ASP A 244 6.35 7.85 -34.90
N SER A 245 6.00 7.66 -36.18
CA SER A 245 6.96 7.33 -37.25
C SER A 245 8.06 8.38 -37.43
N ALA A 246 7.72 9.67 -37.35
CA ALA A 246 8.71 10.75 -37.40
C ALA A 246 9.66 10.69 -36.19
N THR A 247 9.13 10.48 -34.99
CA THR A 247 9.93 10.34 -33.77
C THR A 247 10.84 9.11 -33.83
N TYR A 248 10.34 8.00 -34.39
CA TYR A 248 11.13 6.80 -34.62
C TYR A 248 12.26 7.03 -35.63
N TYR A 249 12.02 7.79 -36.71
CA TYR A 249 13.06 8.16 -37.67
C TYR A 249 14.22 8.95 -37.01
N PHE A 250 13.90 9.86 -36.08
CA PHE A 250 14.90 10.68 -35.40
C PHE A 250 15.61 9.95 -34.25
N TYR A 251 14.88 9.23 -33.40
CA TYR A 251 15.42 8.66 -32.15
C TYR A 251 15.57 7.13 -32.15
N GLY A 252 15.04 6.44 -33.16
CA GLY A 252 14.95 4.98 -33.20
C GLY A 252 15.96 4.29 -34.09
N GLN A 253 16.95 5.00 -34.65
CA GLN A 253 17.89 4.49 -35.66
C GLN A 253 18.71 3.27 -35.20
N ALA A 254 18.89 3.11 -33.88
CA ALA A 254 19.56 1.94 -33.30
C ALA A 254 18.70 0.66 -33.29
N PHE A 255 17.41 0.76 -33.59
CA PHE A 255 16.46 -0.34 -33.54
C PHE A 255 16.01 -0.72 -34.94
N LYS A 256 16.05 -2.02 -35.25
CA LYS A 256 15.53 -2.56 -36.51
C LYS A 256 14.00 -2.67 -36.52
N ASN A 257 13.40 -2.72 -35.33
CA ASN A 257 11.97 -2.88 -35.11
C ASN A 257 11.45 -1.73 -34.24
N ILE A 258 10.40 -1.05 -34.70
CA ILE A 258 9.75 0.04 -33.96
C ILE A 258 9.17 -0.44 -32.62
N ASP A 259 8.71 -1.68 -32.52
CA ASP A 259 8.11 -2.20 -31.29
C ASP A 259 9.15 -2.39 -30.18
N ASP A 260 10.39 -2.79 -30.53
CA ASP A 260 11.51 -2.86 -29.59
C ASP A 260 11.94 -1.47 -29.12
N TRP A 261 11.90 -0.48 -30.02
CA TRP A 261 12.14 0.92 -29.68
C TRP A 261 11.07 1.45 -28.73
N ARG A 262 9.78 1.18 -29.00
CA ARG A 262 8.66 1.58 -28.12
C ARG A 262 8.79 0.96 -26.72
N ARG A 263 9.11 -0.34 -26.62
CA ARG A 263 9.40 -0.99 -25.32
C ARG A 263 10.57 -0.32 -24.61
N THR A 264 11.66 -0.02 -25.34
CA THR A 264 12.83 0.64 -24.75
C THR A 264 12.55 2.05 -24.27
N ASN A 265 11.65 2.80 -24.93
CA ASN A 265 11.21 4.11 -24.46
C ASN A 265 10.49 4.00 -23.11
N THR A 266 9.59 3.04 -22.96
CA THR A 266 8.92 2.77 -21.69
C THR A 266 9.93 2.34 -20.63
N ASP A 267 10.83 1.41 -20.96
CA ASP A 267 11.88 0.94 -20.05
C ASP A 267 12.74 2.09 -19.51
N ASN A 268 13.15 3.00 -20.38
CA ASN A 268 13.95 4.16 -19.99
C ASN A 268 13.19 5.10 -19.05
N LEU A 269 11.87 5.25 -19.22
CA LEU A 269 11.05 5.99 -18.28
C LEU A 269 11.02 5.30 -16.91
N ILE A 270 10.71 4.00 -16.88
CA ILE A 270 10.60 3.23 -15.63
C ILE A 270 11.92 3.22 -14.87
N MET A 271 13.03 2.98 -15.57
CA MET A 271 14.37 3.06 -14.98
C MET A 271 14.68 4.45 -14.41
N GLY A 272 14.40 5.51 -15.18
CA GLY A 272 14.64 6.89 -14.75
C GLY A 272 13.82 7.28 -13.51
N ILE A 273 12.55 6.88 -13.46
CA ILE A 273 11.70 7.08 -12.27
C ILE A 273 12.25 6.32 -11.08
N SER A 274 12.59 5.04 -11.25
CA SER A 274 13.16 4.21 -10.18
C SER A 274 14.40 4.87 -9.56
N GLN A 275 15.32 5.35 -10.41
CA GLN A 275 16.51 6.08 -9.97
C GLN A 275 16.17 7.38 -9.25
N ARG A 276 15.21 8.16 -9.78
CA ARG A 276 14.77 9.43 -9.20
C ARG A 276 14.14 9.26 -7.82
N ILE A 277 13.34 8.22 -7.62
CA ILE A 277 12.72 7.88 -6.33
C ILE A 277 13.80 7.49 -5.32
N ARG A 278 14.70 6.57 -5.71
CA ARG A 278 15.77 6.06 -4.85
C ARG A 278 16.76 7.15 -4.41
N ALA A 279 17.03 8.11 -5.29
CA ALA A 279 17.88 9.26 -4.98
C ALA A 279 17.26 10.21 -3.93
N SER A 280 15.94 10.28 -3.85
CA SER A 280 15.22 11.17 -2.93
C SER A 280 14.78 10.46 -1.64
N LYS A 281 13.93 9.43 -1.76
CA LYS A 281 13.35 8.69 -0.64
C LYS A 281 13.36 7.19 -0.97
N PRO A 282 14.44 6.45 -0.67
CA PRO A 282 14.58 5.03 -1.05
C PRO A 282 13.58 4.06 -0.39
N HIS A 283 12.79 4.54 0.59
CA HIS A 283 11.73 3.77 1.21
C HIS A 283 10.38 3.91 0.49
N VAL A 284 10.23 4.86 -0.44
CA VAL A 284 9.02 5.02 -1.25
C VAL A 284 9.00 3.91 -2.29
N LYS A 285 7.94 3.11 -2.28
CA LYS A 285 7.77 2.00 -3.23
C LYS A 285 7.47 2.55 -4.62
N PHE A 286 7.99 1.92 -5.67
CA PHE A 286 7.54 2.14 -7.04
C PHE A 286 6.87 0.89 -7.57
N GLY A 287 5.59 0.96 -7.90
CA GLY A 287 4.89 -0.18 -8.47
C GLY A 287 4.01 0.15 -9.65
N ILE A 288 3.70 -0.90 -10.41
CA ILE A 288 2.99 -0.79 -11.68
C ILE A 288 1.89 -1.85 -11.74
N SER A 289 0.72 -1.44 -12.22
CA SER A 289 -0.44 -2.30 -12.48
C SER A 289 -0.63 -2.47 -13.99
N PRO A 290 0.12 -3.38 -14.64
CA PRO A 290 -0.01 -3.59 -16.08
C PRO A 290 -1.29 -4.35 -16.42
N PHE A 291 -1.64 -4.38 -17.71
CA PHE A 291 -2.63 -5.30 -18.23
C PHE A 291 -2.30 -6.75 -17.83
N GLY A 292 -3.32 -7.53 -17.45
CA GLY A 292 -3.13 -8.81 -16.77
C GLY A 292 -2.43 -9.90 -17.58
N VAL A 293 -2.49 -9.83 -18.92
CA VAL A 293 -1.72 -10.73 -19.81
C VAL A 293 -0.46 -10.00 -20.28
N TRP A 294 0.72 -10.53 -19.93
CA TRP A 294 1.99 -10.00 -20.43
C TRP A 294 2.18 -10.29 -21.91
N SER A 295 2.08 -11.55 -22.30
CA SER A 295 2.03 -12.02 -23.69
C SER A 295 1.32 -13.37 -23.74
N ASN A 296 0.72 -13.71 -24.88
CA ASN A 296 0.13 -15.02 -25.13
C ASN A 296 1.24 -16.01 -25.51
N ARG A 297 1.15 -17.27 -25.06
CA ARG A 297 2.17 -18.30 -25.38
C ARG A 297 2.34 -18.51 -26.89
N SER A 298 1.27 -18.34 -27.67
CA SER A 298 1.29 -18.42 -29.13
C SER A 298 2.12 -17.32 -29.82
N GLN A 299 2.31 -16.18 -29.18
CA GLN A 299 3.11 -15.06 -29.68
C GLN A 299 4.52 -15.05 -29.09
N ASN A 300 4.64 -15.43 -27.82
CA ASN A 300 5.90 -15.46 -27.10
C ASN A 300 5.99 -16.72 -26.23
N THR A 301 7.02 -17.53 -26.40
CA THR A 301 7.21 -18.79 -25.64
C THR A 301 7.28 -18.61 -24.12
N MET A 302 7.60 -17.42 -23.61
CA MET A 302 7.56 -17.11 -22.17
C MET A 302 6.17 -16.68 -21.69
N GLY A 303 5.23 -16.44 -22.60
CA GLY A 303 3.86 -16.00 -22.37
C GLY A 303 3.01 -16.99 -21.58
N SER A 304 1.83 -16.55 -21.19
CA SER A 304 0.85 -17.34 -20.44
C SER A 304 -0.02 -18.19 -21.37
N GLU A 305 -0.62 -19.26 -20.86
CA GLU A 305 -1.60 -20.08 -21.60
C GLU A 305 -2.93 -19.34 -21.78
N THR A 306 -2.87 -18.26 -22.53
CA THR A 306 -3.98 -17.35 -22.78
C THR A 306 -4.07 -17.01 -24.26
N SER A 307 -5.21 -16.43 -24.63
CA SER A 307 -5.50 -15.96 -25.98
C SER A 307 -6.13 -14.57 -25.93
N ALA A 308 -5.57 -13.69 -25.09
CA ALA A 308 -6.05 -12.32 -24.95
C ALA A 308 -5.81 -11.54 -26.24
N SER A 309 -6.79 -10.71 -26.62
CA SER A 309 -6.71 -9.88 -27.83
C SER A 309 -5.76 -8.69 -27.70
N VAL A 310 -5.36 -8.36 -26.48
CA VAL A 310 -4.40 -7.31 -26.15
C VAL A 310 -3.47 -7.87 -25.07
N THR A 311 -2.18 -7.58 -25.16
CA THR A 311 -1.20 -7.94 -24.13
C THR A 311 -0.34 -6.72 -23.76
N SER A 312 0.20 -6.70 -22.54
CA SER A 312 1.03 -5.56 -22.11
C SER A 312 2.36 -5.48 -22.87
N TYR A 313 3.00 -6.61 -23.20
CA TYR A 313 4.29 -6.63 -23.91
C TYR A 313 4.17 -6.32 -25.40
N ASP A 314 3.19 -6.91 -26.08
CA ASP A 314 3.09 -6.89 -27.54
C ASP A 314 2.35 -5.65 -28.06
N ASP A 315 1.36 -5.17 -27.30
CA ASP A 315 0.47 -4.09 -27.76
C ASP A 315 0.66 -2.77 -27.01
N LEU A 316 0.94 -2.83 -25.71
CA LEU A 316 1.10 -1.63 -24.87
C LEU A 316 2.57 -1.28 -24.61
N TYR A 317 3.50 -2.11 -25.10
CA TYR A 317 4.96 -1.95 -24.98
C TYR A 317 5.43 -1.76 -23.53
N ALA A 318 4.87 -2.56 -22.63
CA ALA A 318 5.11 -2.57 -21.20
C ALA A 318 5.69 -3.92 -20.77
N ASP A 319 7.02 -3.97 -20.58
CA ASP A 319 7.73 -5.20 -20.22
C ASP A 319 7.92 -5.34 -18.70
N GLY A 320 6.82 -5.65 -18.01
CA GLY A 320 6.82 -5.86 -16.55
C GLY A 320 7.84 -6.89 -16.07
N ILE A 321 8.13 -7.92 -16.88
CA ILE A 321 9.09 -8.97 -16.53
C ILE A 321 10.51 -8.41 -16.49
N LYS A 322 10.87 -7.55 -17.45
CA LYS A 322 12.16 -6.87 -17.45
C LYS A 322 12.30 -5.93 -16.26
N TRP A 323 11.25 -5.21 -15.89
CA TRP A 323 11.27 -4.26 -14.77
C TRP A 323 11.47 -4.97 -13.42
N LEU A 324 10.82 -6.13 -13.23
CA LEU A 324 11.05 -7.00 -12.07
C LEU A 324 12.50 -7.49 -12.02
N LYS A 325 12.99 -8.08 -13.13
CA LYS A 325 14.36 -8.64 -13.20
C LYS A 325 15.46 -7.62 -12.91
N ASN A 326 15.27 -6.38 -13.36
CA ASN A 326 16.23 -5.30 -13.11
C ASN A 326 16.02 -4.60 -11.76
N GLY A 327 15.00 -5.01 -10.99
CA GLY A 327 14.63 -4.36 -9.74
C GLY A 327 14.35 -2.88 -9.93
N TRP A 328 13.65 -2.48 -11.00
CA TRP A 328 13.24 -1.08 -11.21
C TRP A 328 11.94 -0.75 -10.48
N ILE A 329 11.11 -1.76 -10.23
CA ILE A 329 9.89 -1.66 -9.44
C ILE A 329 10.03 -2.51 -8.17
N ASP A 330 9.35 -2.10 -7.11
CA ASP A 330 9.28 -2.79 -5.82
C ASP A 330 8.05 -3.72 -5.73
N TYR A 331 7.03 -3.47 -6.56
CA TYR A 331 5.90 -4.40 -6.71
C TYR A 331 5.29 -4.34 -8.12
N ILE A 332 4.61 -5.43 -8.49
CA ILE A 332 3.77 -5.50 -9.68
C ILE A 332 2.33 -5.87 -9.29
N ALA A 333 1.36 -5.29 -9.98
CA ALA A 333 -0.06 -5.45 -9.69
C ALA A 333 -0.89 -5.81 -10.93
N PRO A 334 -0.67 -6.96 -11.59
CA PRO A 334 -1.36 -7.30 -12.84
C PRO A 334 -2.88 -7.26 -12.69
N GLN A 335 -3.55 -6.64 -13.67
CA GLN A 335 -5.00 -6.47 -13.71
C GLN A 335 -5.70 -7.75 -14.16
N LEU A 336 -5.91 -8.69 -13.23
CA LEU A 336 -6.56 -9.98 -13.50
C LEU A 336 -8.08 -9.82 -13.44
N TYR A 337 -8.63 -9.12 -14.44
CA TYR A 337 -10.04 -8.73 -14.47
C TYR A 337 -10.96 -9.77 -15.12
N TRP A 338 -10.62 -11.04 -15.01
CA TRP A 338 -11.42 -12.16 -15.54
C TRP A 338 -11.87 -13.07 -14.40
N ASN A 339 -12.94 -13.82 -14.63
CA ASN A 339 -13.39 -14.83 -13.68
C ASN A 339 -12.49 -16.08 -13.76
N ILE A 340 -12.55 -16.89 -12.71
CA ILE A 340 -11.94 -18.22 -12.69
C ILE A 340 -12.58 -19.06 -13.80
N GLY A 341 -11.72 -19.73 -14.60
CA GLY A 341 -12.10 -20.56 -15.74
C GLY A 341 -12.47 -19.78 -17.01
N PHE A 342 -12.17 -18.48 -17.11
CA PHE A 342 -12.42 -17.73 -18.33
C PHE A 342 -11.47 -18.15 -19.47
N ALA A 343 -12.00 -18.79 -20.51
CA ALA A 343 -11.20 -19.49 -21.52
C ALA A 343 -10.04 -18.69 -22.15
N ALA A 344 -10.25 -17.39 -22.43
CA ALA A 344 -9.22 -16.58 -23.09
C ALA A 344 -8.16 -16.02 -22.14
N ALA A 345 -8.44 -15.96 -20.84
CA ALA A 345 -7.58 -15.33 -19.84
C ALA A 345 -8.01 -15.82 -18.43
N ASP A 346 -7.79 -17.10 -18.14
CA ASP A 346 -8.22 -17.69 -16.86
C ASP A 346 -7.48 -17.01 -15.71
N TYR A 347 -8.24 -16.57 -14.71
CA TYR A 347 -7.70 -16.01 -13.48
C TYR A 347 -6.66 -16.94 -12.83
N ALA A 348 -6.95 -18.24 -12.75
CA ALA A 348 -6.08 -19.20 -12.06
C ALA A 348 -4.74 -19.38 -12.78
N GLU A 349 -4.79 -19.52 -14.12
CA GLU A 349 -3.60 -19.56 -14.97
C GLU A 349 -2.75 -18.31 -14.78
N LEU A 350 -3.37 -17.13 -14.79
CA LEU A 350 -2.64 -15.87 -14.68
C LEU A 350 -2.02 -15.65 -13.30
N VAL A 351 -2.70 -16.03 -12.20
CA VAL A 351 -2.10 -15.99 -10.85
C VAL A 351 -0.84 -16.85 -10.80
N ASN A 352 -0.92 -18.10 -11.27
CA ASN A 352 0.22 -19.02 -11.29
C ASN A 352 1.33 -18.53 -12.23
N TRP A 353 0.95 -17.96 -13.38
CA TRP A 353 1.91 -17.43 -14.33
C TRP A 353 2.71 -16.29 -13.71
N TRP A 354 2.05 -15.30 -13.11
CA TRP A 354 2.72 -14.16 -12.48
C TRP A 354 3.55 -14.54 -11.25
N SER A 355 3.08 -15.48 -10.42
CA SER A 355 3.84 -15.92 -9.23
C SER A 355 5.20 -16.48 -9.60
N MET A 356 5.32 -17.17 -10.74
CA MET A 356 6.60 -17.70 -11.22
C MET A 356 7.60 -16.62 -11.72
N ARG A 357 7.20 -15.36 -11.88
CA ARG A 357 8.07 -14.28 -12.40
C ARG A 357 8.49 -13.26 -11.35
N VAL A 358 7.84 -13.22 -10.21
CA VAL A 358 8.29 -12.42 -9.07
C VAL A 358 9.35 -13.17 -8.27
N LYS A 359 10.20 -12.42 -7.57
CA LYS A 359 11.22 -12.97 -6.67
C LYS A 359 11.28 -12.16 -5.40
N ASP A 360 11.98 -11.02 -5.44
CA ASP A 360 12.18 -10.17 -4.27
C ASP A 360 11.11 -9.07 -4.17
N GLN A 361 10.40 -8.79 -5.27
CA GLN A 361 9.33 -7.78 -5.36
C GLN A 361 7.98 -8.37 -4.96
N HIS A 362 7.07 -7.52 -4.49
CA HIS A 362 5.72 -7.97 -4.15
C HIS A 362 4.85 -8.22 -5.38
N LEU A 363 4.01 -9.26 -5.29
CA LEU A 363 2.93 -9.52 -6.25
C LEU A 363 1.59 -9.20 -5.61
N TYR A 364 0.90 -8.18 -6.12
CA TYR A 364 -0.48 -7.89 -5.76
C TYR A 364 -1.40 -8.24 -6.92
N ILE A 365 -2.59 -8.77 -6.67
CA ILE A 365 -3.54 -9.05 -7.76
C ILE A 365 -4.54 -7.90 -7.91
N GLY A 366 -4.66 -7.35 -9.12
CA GLY A 366 -5.71 -6.41 -9.46
C GLY A 366 -7.06 -7.13 -9.58
N GLN A 367 -8.02 -6.77 -8.73
CA GLN A 367 -9.34 -7.42 -8.62
C GLN A 367 -10.44 -6.56 -9.28
N ALA A 368 -11.25 -7.17 -10.15
CA ALA A 368 -12.33 -6.49 -10.87
C ALA A 368 -13.63 -6.33 -10.06
N ALA A 369 -13.57 -5.61 -8.92
CA ALA A 369 -14.76 -5.32 -8.12
C ALA A 369 -15.89 -4.66 -8.93
N TYR A 370 -15.56 -3.89 -9.99
CA TYR A 370 -16.51 -3.25 -10.88
C TYR A 370 -17.34 -4.20 -11.76
N LYS A 371 -16.92 -5.46 -11.95
CA LYS A 371 -17.68 -6.43 -12.75
C LYS A 371 -18.76 -7.16 -11.94
N VAL A 372 -18.62 -7.22 -10.62
CA VAL A 372 -19.55 -7.96 -9.73
C VAL A 372 -20.97 -7.41 -9.87
N GLY A 373 -21.89 -8.25 -10.34
CA GLY A 373 -23.29 -7.90 -10.58
C GLY A 373 -23.53 -6.90 -11.72
N ASP A 374 -22.49 -6.54 -12.48
CA ASP A 374 -22.51 -5.48 -13.52
C ASP A 374 -21.70 -5.92 -14.75
N ASN A 375 -21.80 -7.20 -15.11
CA ASN A 375 -21.12 -7.79 -16.26
C ASN A 375 -21.97 -8.89 -16.91
N PRO A 376 -21.95 -9.02 -18.25
CA PRO A 376 -22.71 -10.06 -18.95
C PRO A 376 -22.19 -11.48 -18.75
N GLU A 377 -20.90 -11.65 -18.41
CA GLU A 377 -20.34 -12.99 -18.13
C GLU A 377 -20.97 -13.56 -16.83
N PRO A 378 -21.72 -14.69 -16.89
CA PRO A 378 -22.52 -15.20 -15.79
C PRO A 378 -21.76 -15.41 -14.47
N LYS A 379 -20.46 -15.72 -14.54
CA LYS A 379 -19.63 -15.90 -13.34
C LYS A 379 -19.57 -14.64 -12.46
N TRP A 380 -19.74 -13.45 -13.01
CA TRP A 380 -19.79 -12.21 -12.23
C TRP A 380 -21.13 -11.99 -11.51
N GLN A 381 -22.13 -12.83 -11.76
CA GLN A 381 -23.40 -12.87 -11.02
C GLN A 381 -23.31 -13.80 -9.79
N ASP A 382 -22.20 -14.53 -9.62
CA ASP A 382 -21.94 -15.34 -8.44
C ASP A 382 -21.31 -14.48 -7.33
N PRO A 383 -21.98 -14.30 -6.16
CA PRO A 383 -21.43 -13.52 -5.05
C PRO A 383 -20.14 -14.11 -4.47
N THR A 384 -19.83 -15.37 -4.77
CA THR A 384 -18.64 -16.08 -4.28
C THR A 384 -17.43 -15.97 -5.20
N GLU A 385 -17.54 -15.33 -6.37
CA GLU A 385 -16.43 -15.23 -7.33
C GLU A 385 -15.21 -14.51 -6.73
N ILE A 386 -15.37 -13.29 -6.21
CA ILE A 386 -14.27 -12.56 -5.53
C ILE A 386 -13.77 -13.31 -4.28
N PRO A 387 -14.63 -13.83 -3.38
CA PRO A 387 -14.18 -14.69 -2.27
C PRO A 387 -13.29 -15.88 -2.69
N ARG A 388 -13.64 -16.58 -3.78
CA ARG A 388 -12.82 -17.68 -4.32
C ARG A 388 -11.49 -17.18 -4.87
N GLN A 389 -11.47 -16.03 -5.56
CA GLN A 389 -10.24 -15.40 -6.04
C GLN A 389 -9.31 -14.99 -4.88
N ILE A 390 -9.85 -14.41 -3.80
CA ILE A 390 -9.07 -14.10 -2.59
C ILE A 390 -8.49 -15.37 -1.94
N ALA A 391 -9.28 -16.43 -1.85
CA ALA A 391 -8.82 -17.71 -1.30
C ALA A 391 -7.70 -18.32 -2.16
N MET A 392 -7.86 -18.29 -3.48
CA MET A 392 -6.83 -18.75 -4.42
C MET A 392 -5.53 -17.96 -4.26
N ASN A 393 -5.62 -16.63 -4.15
CA ASN A 393 -4.45 -15.78 -3.91
C ASN A 393 -3.75 -16.14 -2.59
N ARG A 394 -4.50 -16.34 -1.50
CA ARG A 394 -3.92 -16.72 -0.20
C ARG A 394 -3.28 -18.11 -0.18
N ASN A 395 -3.67 -18.99 -1.11
CA ASN A 395 -3.06 -20.31 -1.26
C ASN A 395 -1.78 -20.27 -2.11
N ASN A 396 -1.50 -19.16 -2.80
CA ASN A 396 -0.26 -18.95 -3.53
C ASN A 396 0.70 -18.12 -2.68
N ILE A 397 1.81 -18.73 -2.24
CA ILE A 397 2.76 -18.11 -1.29
C ILE A 397 3.46 -16.86 -1.83
N GLU A 398 3.50 -16.68 -3.15
CA GLU A 398 4.12 -15.52 -3.80
C GLU A 398 3.14 -14.34 -3.93
N VAL A 399 1.84 -14.55 -3.67
CA VAL A 399 0.85 -13.47 -3.76
C VAL A 399 0.73 -12.76 -2.41
N ASP A 400 1.20 -11.53 -2.37
CA ASP A 400 1.27 -10.70 -1.17
C ASP A 400 -0.03 -9.94 -0.85
N GLY A 401 -1.01 -9.95 -1.76
CA GLY A 401 -2.29 -9.30 -1.53
C GLY A 401 -3.07 -8.94 -2.78
N SER A 402 -3.91 -7.91 -2.67
CA SER A 402 -4.82 -7.50 -3.74
C SER A 402 -5.11 -6.01 -3.72
N ILE A 403 -5.40 -5.47 -4.91
CA ILE A 403 -5.87 -4.10 -5.12
C ILE A 403 -7.21 -4.14 -5.87
N PHE A 404 -8.24 -3.52 -5.33
CA PHE A 404 -9.59 -3.64 -5.88
C PHE A 404 -9.96 -2.43 -6.75
N TYR A 405 -10.37 -2.69 -7.99
CA TYR A 405 -10.87 -1.66 -8.92
C TYR A 405 -12.40 -1.67 -8.97
N SER A 406 -13.11 -0.65 -8.48
CA SER A 406 -12.60 0.52 -7.74
C SER A 406 -13.38 0.78 -6.46
N ALA A 407 -13.01 1.83 -5.72
CA ALA A 407 -13.64 2.20 -4.47
C ALA A 407 -15.17 2.32 -4.56
N GLN A 408 -15.68 2.97 -5.62
CA GLN A 408 -17.12 3.15 -5.81
C GLN A 408 -17.84 1.82 -6.06
N SER A 409 -17.21 0.87 -6.74
CA SER A 409 -17.78 -0.47 -6.97
C SER A 409 -17.97 -1.25 -5.67
N ILE A 410 -17.01 -1.18 -4.75
CA ILE A 410 -17.16 -1.78 -3.41
C ILE A 410 -18.28 -1.09 -2.62
N LYS A 411 -18.35 0.25 -2.68
CA LYS A 411 -19.36 1.02 -1.96
C LYS A 411 -20.79 0.72 -2.40
N ARG A 412 -21.00 0.51 -3.71
CA ARG A 412 -22.30 0.09 -4.30
C ARG A 412 -22.82 -1.21 -3.69
N ASN A 413 -21.91 -2.10 -3.23
CA ASN A 413 -22.23 -3.37 -2.59
C ASN A 413 -23.15 -4.28 -3.42
N LEU A 414 -22.95 -4.32 -4.74
CA LEU A 414 -23.67 -5.27 -5.58
C LEU A 414 -23.34 -6.70 -5.13
N LEU A 415 -24.37 -7.55 -5.08
CA LEU A 415 -24.29 -8.95 -4.62
C LEU A 415 -23.66 -9.13 -3.23
N GLY A 416 -23.62 -8.10 -2.38
CA GLY A 416 -23.02 -8.19 -1.04
C GLY A 416 -21.48 -8.20 -1.05
N LEU A 417 -20.83 -7.70 -2.10
CA LEU A 417 -19.36 -7.66 -2.20
C LEU A 417 -18.67 -7.02 -0.98
N LYS A 418 -19.18 -5.89 -0.50
CA LYS A 418 -18.64 -5.19 0.67
C LYS A 418 -18.71 -6.05 1.94
N ASP A 419 -19.77 -6.82 2.09
CA ASP A 419 -19.99 -7.71 3.24
C ASP A 419 -19.08 -8.94 3.15
N SER A 420 -18.89 -9.46 1.93
CA SER A 420 -17.93 -10.53 1.63
C SER A 420 -16.50 -10.10 1.95
N LEU A 421 -16.09 -8.90 1.54
CA LEU A 421 -14.76 -8.34 1.85
C LEU A 421 -14.57 -8.12 3.36
N ARG A 422 -15.58 -7.61 4.06
CA ARG A 422 -15.54 -7.49 5.53
C ARG A 422 -15.32 -8.84 6.21
N THR A 423 -15.94 -9.90 5.68
CA THR A 423 -15.75 -11.27 6.18
C THR A 423 -14.35 -11.79 5.88
N ALA A 424 -13.86 -11.60 4.65
CA ALA A 424 -12.51 -11.99 4.24
C ALA A 424 -11.40 -11.25 5.00
N PHE A 425 -11.65 -10.00 5.41
CA PHE A 425 -10.72 -9.11 6.12
C PHE A 425 -11.08 -8.92 7.61
N LYS A 426 -11.77 -9.90 8.22
CA LYS A 426 -12.25 -9.84 9.61
C LYS A 426 -11.16 -9.59 10.67
N ALA A 427 -9.92 -9.97 10.40
CA ALA A 427 -8.76 -9.69 11.25
C ALA A 427 -7.86 -8.61 10.61
N PRO A 428 -7.22 -7.74 11.40
CA PRO A 428 -6.24 -6.78 10.88
C PRO A 428 -5.12 -7.48 10.12
N ALA A 429 -4.60 -6.85 9.07
CA ALA A 429 -3.36 -7.26 8.42
C ALA A 429 -2.37 -6.10 8.37
N LEU A 430 -1.11 -6.43 8.58
CA LEU A 430 0.01 -5.54 8.31
C LEU A 430 0.32 -5.57 6.81
N VAL A 431 0.97 -4.53 6.32
CA VAL A 431 1.49 -4.54 4.95
C VAL A 431 2.66 -5.54 4.85
N PRO A 432 2.82 -6.24 3.72
CA PRO A 432 3.96 -7.11 3.43
C PRO A 432 5.31 -6.40 3.62
N GLN A 433 6.33 -7.14 4.08
CA GLN A 433 7.67 -6.58 4.33
C GLN A 433 8.47 -6.47 3.04
N ILE A 434 9.28 -5.43 2.90
CA ILE A 434 10.30 -5.37 1.85
C ILE A 434 11.61 -5.91 2.42
N ASP A 435 11.99 -7.12 2.03
CA ASP A 435 13.08 -7.87 2.66
C ASP A 435 14.46 -7.59 2.04
N TYR A 436 14.52 -7.21 0.75
CA TYR A 436 15.81 -6.95 0.07
C TYR A 436 16.42 -5.59 0.39
N GLN A 437 15.66 -4.66 0.97
CA GLN A 437 16.22 -3.42 1.49
C GLN A 437 16.83 -3.70 2.88
N THR A 438 18.15 -3.55 3.02
CA THR A 438 18.89 -3.72 4.28
C THR A 438 18.63 -2.57 5.26
N GLY A 439 17.35 -2.29 5.55
CA GLY A 439 16.93 -1.33 6.56
C GLY A 439 17.31 -1.81 7.95
N ARG A 440 17.77 -0.91 8.83
CA ARG A 440 17.86 -1.26 10.25
C ARG A 440 16.43 -1.33 10.80
N VAL A 441 16.08 -2.48 11.38
CA VAL A 441 14.83 -2.61 12.11
C VAL A 441 14.81 -1.68 13.32
N PRO A 442 13.64 -1.10 13.70
CA PRO A 442 13.58 -0.22 14.84
C PRO A 442 13.89 -0.94 16.16
N LYS A 443 14.40 -0.20 17.15
CA LYS A 443 14.71 -0.77 18.47
C LYS A 443 13.46 -0.89 19.33
N ILE A 444 13.58 -1.66 20.41
CA ILE A 444 12.48 -1.93 21.36
C ILE A 444 11.98 -0.61 21.95
N PRO A 445 10.68 -0.26 21.82
CA PRO A 445 10.15 0.97 22.36
C PRO A 445 10.12 0.98 23.90
N ARG A 446 10.11 2.18 24.48
CA ARG A 446 10.03 2.36 25.94
C ARG A 446 8.59 2.23 26.42
N PHE A 447 8.14 1.01 26.70
CA PHE A 447 6.79 0.71 27.16
C PHE A 447 6.60 0.96 28.67
N LYS A 448 5.62 1.79 29.03
CA LYS A 448 5.32 2.13 30.42
C LYS A 448 4.27 1.17 30.97
N LYS A 449 4.31 0.96 32.30
CA LYS A 449 3.35 0.12 33.05
C LYS A 449 1.90 0.35 32.59
N VAL A 450 1.29 -0.71 32.05
CA VAL A 450 -0.13 -0.76 31.66
C VAL A 450 -1.02 -0.56 32.89
N ARG A 451 -2.11 0.20 32.74
CA ARG A 451 -3.02 0.51 33.87
C ARG A 451 -4.47 0.44 33.46
N SER A 452 -5.30 -0.14 34.31
CA SER A 452 -6.76 0.04 34.25
C SER A 452 -7.09 1.49 34.62
N LYS A 453 -7.82 2.21 33.76
CA LYS A 453 -8.22 3.60 33.99
C LYS A 453 -9.64 3.82 33.48
N ASP A 454 -10.52 4.33 34.34
CA ASP A 454 -11.89 4.75 34.01
C ASP A 454 -12.76 3.68 33.34
N GLY A 455 -12.47 2.39 33.52
CA GLY A 455 -13.18 1.31 32.84
C GLY A 455 -12.48 0.80 31.58
N ASP A 456 -11.36 1.40 31.16
CA ASP A 456 -10.52 0.98 30.03
C ASP A 456 -9.15 0.43 30.48
N VAL A 457 -8.34 -0.07 29.54
CA VAL A 457 -6.91 -0.31 29.74
C VAL A 457 -6.08 0.74 29.00
N LYS A 458 -5.23 1.45 29.74
CA LYS A 458 -4.38 2.49 29.21
C LYS A 458 -2.96 2.00 28.98
N LEU A 459 -2.51 2.08 27.73
CA LEU A 459 -1.16 1.79 27.29
C LEU A 459 -0.42 3.10 26.97
N LYS A 460 0.89 3.14 27.26
CA LYS A 460 1.74 4.29 26.90
C LYS A 460 3.15 3.82 26.55
N TRP A 461 3.69 4.30 25.46
CA TRP A 461 5.08 4.05 25.09
C TRP A 461 5.71 5.27 24.44
N ARG A 462 7.03 5.21 24.23
CA ARG A 462 7.82 6.20 23.51
C ARG A 462 8.77 5.49 22.54
N PRO A 463 9.20 6.13 21.45
CA PRO A 463 10.26 5.59 20.60
C PRO A 463 11.51 5.28 21.42
N HIS A 464 12.34 4.36 20.94
CA HIS A 464 13.65 4.15 21.54
C HIS A 464 14.51 5.40 21.35
N LYS A 465 15.38 5.72 22.32
CA LYS A 465 16.16 6.96 22.31
C LYS A 465 17.20 7.04 21.19
N ASP A 466 17.66 5.88 20.71
CA ASP A 466 18.70 5.79 19.67
C ASP A 466 18.10 5.71 18.26
N ASP A 467 16.76 5.64 18.14
CA ASP A 467 16.05 5.67 16.86
C ASP A 467 15.87 7.14 16.43
N THR A 468 16.98 7.88 16.40
CA THR A 468 17.01 9.30 16.05
C THR A 468 16.96 9.53 14.54
N TYR A 469 17.55 8.61 13.78
CA TYR A 469 17.65 8.69 12.32
C TYR A 469 16.66 7.76 11.60
N ILE A 470 16.35 6.61 12.19
CA ILE A 470 15.35 5.66 11.67
C ILE A 470 14.23 5.63 12.69
N LYS A 471 13.35 6.63 12.62
CA LYS A 471 12.16 6.66 13.46
C LYS A 471 11.23 5.51 13.04
N PRO A 472 10.57 4.83 14.00
CA PRO A 472 9.50 3.90 13.66
C PRO A 472 8.43 4.61 12.84
N ALA A 473 8.02 4.00 11.73
CA ALA A 473 6.90 4.46 10.92
C ALA A 473 5.60 4.32 11.73
N TYR A 474 5.39 3.18 12.38
CA TYR A 474 4.25 2.90 13.24
C TYR A 474 4.59 1.85 14.31
N TYR A 475 3.61 1.52 15.16
CA TYR A 475 3.71 0.50 16.18
C TYR A 475 2.55 -0.47 16.11
N ILE A 476 2.83 -1.72 16.48
CA ILE A 476 1.82 -2.76 16.64
C ILE A 476 1.59 -2.96 18.13
N VAL A 477 0.33 -2.92 18.54
CA VAL A 477 -0.11 -3.28 19.89
C VAL A 477 -0.72 -4.66 19.82
N TYR A 478 -0.04 -5.62 20.45
CA TYR A 478 -0.57 -6.96 20.64
C TYR A 478 -1.33 -7.07 21.95
N ARG A 479 -2.39 -7.87 21.95
CA ARG A 479 -3.10 -8.28 23.16
C ARG A 479 -3.38 -9.77 23.10
N PHE A 480 -2.99 -10.46 24.16
CA PHE A 480 -3.23 -11.88 24.38
C PHE A 480 -4.17 -12.07 25.57
N ASN A 481 -4.99 -13.13 25.53
CA ASN A 481 -5.82 -13.52 26.66
C ASN A 481 -4.96 -14.23 27.73
N GLY A 482 -5.18 -13.89 29.01
CA GLY A 482 -4.44 -14.46 30.13
C GLY A 482 -3.16 -13.70 30.48
N SER A 483 -2.25 -14.38 31.18
CA SER A 483 -1.03 -13.81 31.79
C SER A 483 0.24 -13.98 30.95
N ARG A 484 0.14 -14.64 29.80
CA ARG A 484 1.26 -14.96 28.91
C ARG A 484 1.01 -14.41 27.51
N VAL A 485 2.10 -14.22 26.76
CA VAL A 485 2.02 -13.95 25.32
C VAL A 485 1.62 -15.22 24.58
N GLY A 486 0.90 -15.06 23.48
CA GLY A 486 0.52 -16.12 22.55
C GLY A 486 1.29 -16.00 21.25
N ASP A 487 0.66 -16.39 20.15
CA ASP A 487 1.25 -16.35 18.81
C ASP A 487 1.20 -14.94 18.20
N TYR A 488 2.36 -14.40 17.83
CA TYR A 488 2.49 -13.11 17.14
C TYR A 488 2.13 -13.19 15.65
N GLU A 489 2.06 -14.40 15.09
CA GLU A 489 1.68 -14.66 13.70
C GLU A 489 0.16 -14.82 13.51
N ASP A 490 -0.60 -14.97 14.59
CA ASP A 490 -2.05 -14.88 14.55
C ASP A 490 -2.51 -13.40 14.56
N PRO A 491 -3.08 -12.87 13.46
CA PRO A 491 -3.50 -11.48 13.39
C PRO A 491 -4.64 -11.12 14.35
N ARG A 492 -5.37 -12.10 14.90
CA ARG A 492 -6.39 -11.83 15.92
C ARG A 492 -5.79 -11.26 17.20
N ASN A 493 -4.48 -11.46 17.42
CA ASN A 493 -3.75 -10.89 18.54
C ASN A 493 -3.28 -9.45 18.27
N ILE A 494 -3.38 -8.95 17.03
CA ILE A 494 -3.15 -7.54 16.70
C ILE A 494 -4.37 -6.74 17.15
N LEU A 495 -4.23 -6.06 18.28
CA LEU A 495 -5.31 -5.22 18.81
C LEU A 495 -5.39 -3.88 18.10
N HIS A 496 -4.24 -3.28 17.79
CA HIS A 496 -4.18 -1.97 17.19
C HIS A 496 -2.86 -1.75 16.44
N VAL A 497 -2.95 -1.09 15.30
CA VAL A 497 -1.81 -0.51 14.58
C VAL A 497 -1.95 0.99 14.71
N THR A 498 -0.91 1.67 15.21
CA THR A 498 -0.97 3.12 15.32
C THR A 498 -1.02 3.78 13.96
N SER A 499 -1.46 5.04 13.93
CA SER A 499 -1.18 5.93 12.82
C SER A 499 0.32 5.94 12.48
N PHE A 500 0.65 6.26 11.23
CA PHE A 500 2.01 6.58 10.85
C PHE A 500 2.41 7.91 11.49
N LEU A 501 3.58 7.99 12.12
CA LEU A 501 3.97 9.15 12.95
C LEU A 501 5.42 9.55 12.72
N ALA A 502 5.65 10.62 11.97
CA ALA A 502 7.01 11.16 11.78
C ALA A 502 7.62 11.77 13.06
N ASP A 503 6.80 12.35 13.96
CA ASP A 503 7.33 13.17 15.09
C ASP A 503 6.71 12.90 16.47
N ALA A 504 5.89 11.86 16.62
CA ALA A 504 5.27 11.59 17.91
C ALA A 504 6.29 11.13 18.97
N LYS A 505 6.55 12.00 19.96
CA LYS A 505 7.45 11.69 21.09
C LYS A 505 6.86 10.68 22.09
N LYS A 506 5.55 10.42 22.01
CA LYS A 506 4.82 9.57 22.95
C LYS A 506 3.49 9.11 22.37
N MET A 507 3.19 7.85 22.59
CA MET A 507 1.97 7.20 22.13
C MET A 507 1.11 6.82 23.33
N VAL A 508 -0.20 6.92 23.14
CA VAL A 508 -1.20 6.56 24.14
C VAL A 508 -2.33 5.83 23.43
N PHE A 509 -2.60 4.61 23.86
CA PHE A 509 -3.73 3.83 23.38
C PHE A 509 -4.65 3.46 24.55
N MET A 510 -5.95 3.48 24.30
CA MET A 510 -6.98 3.11 25.25
C MET A 510 -7.69 1.87 24.69
N ASP A 511 -7.41 0.70 25.24
CA ASP A 511 -8.19 -0.48 24.93
C ASP A 511 -9.52 -0.40 25.69
N ARG A 512 -10.58 -0.12 24.92
CA ARG A 512 -11.98 -0.05 25.38
C ARG A 512 -12.72 -1.37 25.22
N SER A 513 -12.11 -2.35 24.55
CA SER A 513 -12.70 -3.67 24.30
C SER A 513 -12.36 -4.69 25.37
N ALA A 514 -11.39 -4.40 26.25
CA ALA A 514 -11.02 -5.29 27.36
C ALA A 514 -12.13 -5.37 28.42
N GLU A 515 -12.70 -6.56 28.57
CA GLU A 515 -13.77 -6.85 29.54
C GLU A 515 -13.28 -6.92 30.99
N ALA A 516 -14.07 -6.37 31.93
CA ALA A 516 -13.78 -6.43 33.36
C ALA A 516 -13.74 -7.87 33.90
N GLY A 517 -12.87 -8.12 34.87
CA GLY A 517 -12.66 -9.45 35.46
C GLY A 517 -11.77 -10.38 34.62
N LYS A 518 -11.51 -10.05 33.34
CA LYS A 518 -10.60 -10.83 32.49
C LYS A 518 -9.16 -10.34 32.61
N GLN A 519 -8.23 -11.27 32.44
CA GLN A 519 -6.80 -11.00 32.39
C GLN A 519 -6.33 -10.91 30.94
N TYR A 520 -5.48 -9.93 30.66
CA TYR A 520 -4.88 -9.70 29.35
C TYR A 520 -3.38 -9.43 29.48
N THR A 521 -2.63 -9.75 28.44
CA THR A 521 -1.19 -9.46 28.34
C THR A 521 -0.93 -8.59 27.11
N TYR A 522 -0.25 -7.46 27.31
CA TYR A 522 0.03 -6.50 26.25
C TYR A 522 1.51 -6.44 25.91
N VAL A 523 1.79 -6.26 24.63
CA VAL A 523 3.13 -6.10 24.06
C VAL A 523 3.05 -5.01 22.98
N VAL A 524 4.14 -4.26 22.81
CA VAL A 524 4.27 -3.28 21.73
C VAL A 524 5.54 -3.53 20.95
N SER A 525 5.46 -3.55 19.62
CA SER A 525 6.60 -3.58 18.71
C SER A 525 6.61 -2.34 17.81
N ALA A 526 7.78 -2.00 17.30
CA ALA A 526 8.01 -0.84 16.44
C ALA A 526 8.33 -1.33 15.01
N VAL A 527 7.85 -0.60 14.00
CA VAL A 527 7.96 -1.00 12.60
C VAL A 527 8.51 0.13 11.74
N ASN A 528 9.39 -0.16 10.78
CA ASN A 528 9.96 0.85 9.86
C ASN A 528 9.08 1.04 8.59
N ARG A 529 9.53 1.90 7.66
CA ARG A 529 8.83 2.18 6.39
C ARG A 529 8.84 1.01 5.40
N GLN A 530 9.74 0.05 5.58
CA GLN A 530 9.79 -1.23 4.86
C GLN A 530 8.89 -2.31 5.50
N HIS A 531 8.10 -1.95 6.52
CA HIS A 531 7.23 -2.84 7.32
C HIS A 531 7.96 -3.92 8.11
N GLN A 532 9.27 -3.81 8.27
CA GLN A 532 10.07 -4.73 9.07
C GLN A 532 9.83 -4.44 10.55
N GLU A 533 9.36 -5.47 11.24
CA GLU A 533 9.00 -5.40 12.66
C GLU A 533 10.24 -5.62 13.53
N GLY A 534 10.52 -4.67 14.41
CA GLY A 534 11.56 -4.79 15.43
C GLY A 534 11.12 -5.68 16.60
N ARG A 535 12.07 -5.99 17.50
CA ARG A 535 11.76 -6.85 18.66
C ARG A 535 10.65 -6.23 19.54
N PRO A 536 9.71 -7.05 20.04
CA PRO A 536 8.68 -6.59 20.95
C PRO A 536 9.23 -6.16 22.31
N THR A 537 8.44 -5.36 23.03
CA THR A 537 8.70 -5.05 24.45
C THR A 537 8.50 -6.27 25.35
N GLU A 538 9.02 -6.21 26.57
CA GLU A 538 8.58 -7.11 27.64
C GLU A 538 7.05 -7.08 27.80
N SER A 539 6.48 -8.26 28.02
CA SER A 539 5.03 -8.44 28.18
C SER A 539 4.52 -7.86 29.49
N GLN A 540 3.38 -7.18 29.46
CA GLN A 540 2.76 -6.61 30.64
C GLN A 540 1.36 -7.20 30.87
N PRO A 541 1.22 -8.19 31.77
CA PRO A 541 -0.07 -8.73 32.15
C PRO A 541 -0.84 -7.76 33.03
N ILE A 542 -2.16 -7.75 32.89
CA ILE A 542 -3.07 -6.93 33.68
C ILE A 542 -4.42 -7.63 33.85
N LEU A 543 -4.93 -7.63 35.09
CA LEU A 543 -6.33 -7.92 35.36
C LEU A 543 -7.16 -6.67 35.12
N LYS A 544 -8.15 -6.76 34.24
CA LYS A 544 -9.06 -5.64 33.97
C LYS A 544 -9.98 -5.44 35.17
N THR A 545 -9.88 -4.27 35.81
CA THR A 545 -10.79 -3.92 36.91
C THR A 545 -11.99 -3.13 36.39
N GLU A 546 -13.11 -3.26 37.09
CA GLU A 546 -14.30 -2.44 36.86
C GLU A 546 -14.01 -0.94 37.01
N ARG A 547 -14.88 -0.12 36.42
CA ARG A 547 -14.84 1.33 36.58
C ARG A 547 -15.13 1.66 38.04
N ARG A 548 -14.14 2.18 38.76
CA ARG A 548 -14.36 2.73 40.10
C ARG A 548 -15.34 3.91 40.01
N VAL A 549 -16.60 3.69 40.38
CA VAL A 549 -17.54 4.77 40.66
C VAL A 549 -16.98 5.52 41.86
N LYS A 550 -16.45 6.73 41.64
CA LYS A 550 -16.16 7.64 42.75
C LYS A 550 -17.50 7.94 43.41
N LYS A 551 -17.79 7.30 44.56
CA LYS A 551 -18.80 7.80 45.48
C LYS A 551 -18.46 9.27 45.72
N ILE A 552 -19.27 10.18 45.16
CA ILE A 552 -19.23 11.58 45.54
C ILE A 552 -19.55 11.56 47.03
N LYS A 553 -18.53 11.68 47.89
CA LYS A 553 -18.76 11.98 49.29
C LYS A 553 -19.43 13.35 49.27
N ASN A 554 -20.75 13.38 49.49
CA ASN A 554 -21.50 14.59 49.79
C ASN A 554 -20.89 15.23 51.05
N ARG A 555 -19.82 15.99 50.87
CA ARG A 555 -19.15 16.78 51.91
C ARG A 555 -19.81 18.17 52.05
N ARG A 556 -21.07 18.29 51.64
CA ARG A 556 -21.91 19.49 51.77
C ARG A 556 -23.33 19.11 52.22
N VAL A 557 -23.47 18.53 53.41
CA VAL A 557 -24.73 18.63 54.19
C VAL A 557 -24.45 18.84 55.68
N LYS A 558 -23.29 18.42 56.22
CA LYS A 558 -23.01 18.62 57.66
C LYS A 558 -22.60 20.05 58.06
N LYS A 559 -22.14 20.90 57.12
CA LYS A 559 -21.79 22.32 57.42
C LYS A 559 -22.98 23.30 57.35
N GLN A 560 -24.17 22.86 56.94
CA GLN A 560 -25.35 23.71 56.84
C GLN A 560 -26.34 23.49 57.99
N LYS A 561 -26.26 22.35 58.71
CA LYS A 561 -26.99 22.13 59.97
C LYS A 561 -26.37 22.89 61.16
N ASP A 562 -25.05 22.99 61.24
CA ASP A 562 -24.37 23.73 62.33
C ASP A 562 -24.42 25.26 62.19
N LYS A 563 -24.77 25.78 61.00
CA LYS A 563 -24.98 27.24 60.79
C LYS A 563 -26.42 27.69 61.01
N ARG A 564 -27.41 26.79 60.93
CA ARG A 564 -28.82 27.13 61.19
C ARG A 564 -29.10 27.25 62.68
N SER A 565 -28.52 26.39 63.53
CA SER A 565 -28.72 26.45 64.98
C SER A 565 -28.03 27.65 65.68
N LYS A 566 -27.11 28.34 64.99
CA LYS A 566 -26.46 29.57 65.50
C LYS A 566 -27.12 30.85 65.00
N LYS A 567 -27.99 30.80 63.99
CA LYS A 567 -28.67 31.98 63.44
C LYS A 567 -30.04 32.23 64.10
N GLU A 568 -30.73 31.17 64.52
CA GLU A 568 -32.01 31.26 65.26
C GLU A 568 -31.87 31.71 66.74
N LYS A 569 -30.66 32.00 67.23
CA LYS A 569 -30.43 32.54 68.58
C LYS A 569 -30.03 34.02 68.60
N LYS A 570 -30.07 34.72 67.46
CA LYS A 570 -29.57 36.10 67.33
C LYS A 570 -30.50 37.09 66.62
N GLU A 571 -31.73 36.70 66.29
CA GLU A 571 -32.70 37.54 65.56
C GLU A 571 -33.91 38.00 66.40
N ASP A 572 -33.86 37.93 67.75
CA ASP A 572 -34.93 38.43 68.65
C ASP A 572 -34.68 39.81 69.27
N GLU A 573 -33.60 40.51 68.94
CA GLU A 573 -33.40 41.89 69.41
C GLU A 573 -32.84 42.78 68.29
N ALA A 574 -33.71 43.65 67.76
CA ALA A 574 -33.46 45.02 67.27
C ALA A 574 -34.18 45.37 65.96
N THR A 575 -35.45 45.74 66.08
CA THR A 575 -36.08 46.88 65.36
C THR A 575 -35.62 48.22 65.97
N PRO A 576 -35.82 49.42 65.37
CA PRO A 576 -36.33 49.76 64.03
C PRO A 576 -35.69 51.03 63.36
N ASP A 577 -36.22 51.33 62.16
CA ASP A 577 -36.60 52.65 61.60
C ASP A 577 -35.54 53.65 61.07
N PHE A 578 -35.67 54.03 59.79
CA PHE A 578 -36.10 55.37 59.34
C PHE A 578 -35.83 55.63 57.83
N ARG A 579 -36.89 56.10 57.12
CA ARG A 579 -37.00 57.14 56.06
C ARG A 579 -35.91 57.22 54.95
N PHE A 580 -36.20 57.38 53.65
CA PHE A 580 -37.27 58.04 52.88
C PHE A 580 -37.55 57.25 51.60
#